data_AF-A0A5C7MMS2-F1
#
_entry.id   AF-A0A5C7MMS2-F1
#
_cell.length_a   1.000
_cell.length_b   1.000
_cell.length_c   1.000
_cell.angle_alpha   90.00
_cell.angle_beta   90.00
_cell.angle_gamma   90.00
#
_symmetry.space_group_name_H-M   'P 1'
#
loop_
_entity.id
_entity.type
_entity.pdbx_description
1 polymer ?
#
loop_
_entity_poly.entity_id
_entity_poly.type
_entity_poly.pdbx_seq_one_letter_code
_entity_poly.pdbx_strand_id
1 'polypeptide(L)'
;MEAIVRQRRRTNGRDAVELGVVIAELGGPEPQTFESAHAWALVGHRNTRGPWEKQSASGTACLSCTAGTAVTTYPHIRFTFCRRHGQWLGKIQRSAVLDADLWKAERALRCMVRSGYVTRELYEGTWDAVRDHAYMIGETAWPERLRRARDLPKFTVGTDDRVALFPQTVLALRAVTRPQLVIWAGQGARQRHEIRRVLTENLDWAGDDRWLLVNNLQALLEAHVRSVA
;
A
#
# COMPACT_ATOMS: atom_id res chain seq x y z
N MET A 1 -36.65 -6.79 7.41
CA MET A 1 -37.42 -6.10 8.47
C MET A 1 -37.30 -6.74 9.84
N GLU A 2 -37.54 -8.04 10.01
CA GLU A 2 -37.52 -8.69 11.34
C GLU A 2 -36.12 -8.69 11.97
N ALA A 3 -35.06 -8.80 11.15
CA ALA A 3 -33.67 -8.70 11.59
C ALA A 3 -33.31 -7.30 12.13
N ILE A 4 -33.75 -6.24 11.44
CA ILE A 4 -33.55 -4.84 11.85
C ILE A 4 -34.23 -4.56 13.19
N VAL A 5 -35.49 -4.98 13.36
CA VAL A 5 -36.24 -4.75 14.61
C VAL A 5 -35.59 -5.46 15.80
N ARG A 6 -35.09 -6.69 15.61
CA ARG A 6 -34.34 -7.42 16.65
C ARG A 6 -33.02 -6.74 16.97
N GLN A 7 -32.28 -6.27 15.96
CA GLN A 7 -30.98 -5.62 16.15
C GLN A 7 -31.12 -4.26 16.85
N ARG A 8 -32.15 -3.48 16.49
CA ARG A 8 -32.48 -2.19 17.12
C ARG A 8 -32.81 -2.33 18.60
N ARG A 9 -33.56 -3.38 18.97
CA ARG A 9 -33.86 -3.69 20.38
C ARG A 9 -32.61 -4.08 21.18
N ARG A 10 -31.62 -4.72 20.55
CA ARG A 10 -30.37 -5.13 21.21
C ARG A 10 -29.37 -3.99 21.36
N THR A 11 -29.37 -3.04 20.42
CA THR A 11 -28.34 -1.99 20.32
C THR A 11 -28.86 -0.59 20.66
N ASN A 12 -30.13 -0.47 21.05
CA ASN A 12 -30.82 0.79 21.31
C ASN A 12 -30.73 1.81 20.16
N GLY A 13 -30.59 1.37 18.90
CA GLY A 13 -30.60 2.27 17.75
C GLY A 13 -29.27 2.95 17.44
N ARG A 14 -28.14 2.54 18.04
CA ARG A 14 -26.88 3.32 18.02
C ARG A 14 -25.67 2.60 17.43
N ASP A 15 -25.82 1.37 16.96
CA ASP A 15 -24.69 0.54 16.56
C ASP A 15 -24.53 0.44 15.03
N ALA A 16 -23.28 0.47 14.58
CA ALA A 16 -22.88 0.34 13.17
C ALA A 16 -23.39 -0.96 12.54
N VAL A 17 -23.54 -2.01 13.37
CA VAL A 17 -24.11 -3.30 12.97
C VAL A 17 -25.56 -3.14 12.50
N GLU A 18 -26.37 -2.33 13.18
CA GLU A 18 -27.78 -2.12 12.80
C GLU A 18 -27.89 -1.42 11.44
N LEU A 19 -27.08 -0.38 11.22
CA LEU A 19 -26.99 0.30 9.94
C LEU A 19 -26.49 -0.65 8.83
N GLY A 20 -25.56 -1.56 9.16
CA GLY A 20 -25.10 -2.61 8.27
C GLY A 20 -26.20 -3.60 7.86
N VAL A 21 -27.10 -3.97 8.78
CA VAL A 21 -28.27 -4.82 8.48
C VAL A 21 -29.25 -4.10 7.55
N VAL A 22 -29.51 -2.81 7.78
CA VAL A 22 -30.36 -2.00 6.88
C VAL A 22 -29.77 -1.94 5.48
N ILE A 23 -28.48 -1.66 5.36
CA ILE A 23 -27.79 -1.55 4.07
C ILE A 23 -27.76 -2.88 3.33
N ALA A 24 -27.55 -4.01 4.02
CA ALA A 24 -27.61 -5.34 3.42
C ALA A 24 -29.00 -5.68 2.87
N GLU A 25 -30.08 -5.34 3.59
CA GLU A 25 -31.46 -5.53 3.10
C GLU A 25 -31.77 -4.70 1.84
N LEU A 26 -31.08 -3.58 1.64
CA LEU A 26 -31.18 -2.73 0.43
C LEU A 26 -30.25 -3.19 -0.71
N GLY A 27 -29.67 -4.39 -0.62
CA GLY A 27 -28.75 -4.94 -1.63
C GLY A 27 -27.30 -4.47 -1.49
N GLY A 28 -26.95 -3.85 -0.36
CA GLY A 28 -25.59 -3.45 -0.01
C GLY A 28 -24.74 -4.60 0.54
N PRO A 29 -23.50 -4.30 0.99
CA PRO A 29 -22.59 -5.30 1.54
C PRO A 29 -23.12 -5.93 2.82
N GLU A 30 -22.64 -7.14 3.14
CA GLU A 30 -22.99 -7.83 4.38
C GLU A 30 -22.70 -6.97 5.63
N PRO A 31 -23.50 -7.09 6.71
CA PRO A 31 -23.41 -6.20 7.87
C PRO A 31 -22.03 -6.12 8.52
N GLN A 32 -21.29 -7.24 8.58
CA GLN A 32 -19.94 -7.30 9.14
C GLN A 32 -18.92 -6.55 8.27
N THR A 33 -19.11 -6.61 6.95
CA THR A 33 -18.29 -5.86 5.98
C THR A 33 -18.58 -4.37 6.10
N PHE A 34 -19.85 -3.99 6.26
CA PHE A 34 -20.25 -2.62 6.50
C PHE A 34 -19.72 -2.10 7.85
N GLU A 35 -19.92 -2.84 8.95
CA GLU A 35 -19.46 -2.48 10.28
C GLU A 35 -17.95 -2.26 10.30
N SER A 36 -17.20 -3.18 9.68
CA SER A 36 -15.75 -3.02 9.50
C SER A 36 -15.45 -1.71 8.79
N ALA A 37 -16.06 -1.45 7.63
CA ALA A 37 -15.87 -0.23 6.85
C ALA A 37 -16.30 1.06 7.59
N HIS A 38 -17.36 0.99 8.39
CA HIS A 38 -17.88 2.09 9.20
C HIS A 38 -16.95 2.39 10.38
N ALA A 39 -16.46 1.36 11.08
CA ALA A 39 -15.42 1.50 12.10
C ALA A 39 -14.14 2.10 11.50
N TRP A 40 -13.76 1.70 10.28
CA TRP A 40 -12.64 2.31 9.54
C TRP A 40 -12.86 3.80 9.27
N ALA A 41 -14.07 4.19 8.90
CA ALA A 41 -14.41 5.60 8.67
C ALA A 41 -14.32 6.41 9.98
N LEU A 42 -14.79 5.86 11.11
CA LEU A 42 -14.76 6.53 12.41
C LEU A 42 -13.37 6.64 13.03
N VAL A 43 -12.52 5.61 12.87
CA VAL A 43 -11.10 5.67 13.28
C VAL A 43 -10.35 6.74 12.48
N GLY A 44 -10.73 6.93 11.22
CA GLY A 44 -10.26 8.04 10.40
C GLY A 44 -10.66 9.42 10.90
N HIS A 45 -11.70 9.55 11.74
CA HIS A 45 -12.20 10.83 12.25
C HIS A 45 -11.65 11.21 13.64
N ARG A 46 -11.24 10.26 14.48
CA ARG A 46 -10.75 10.57 15.84
C ARG A 46 -9.32 11.12 15.90
N ASN A 47 -8.51 10.90 14.86
CA ASN A 47 -7.12 11.37 14.80
C ASN A 47 -6.87 12.44 13.71
N THR A 48 -7.92 13.03 13.14
CA THR A 48 -7.78 14.14 12.18
C THR A 48 -7.74 15.47 12.91
N ARG A 49 -6.52 15.85 13.30
CA ARG A 49 -5.88 17.15 13.02
C ARG A 49 -4.40 16.91 12.67
N GLY A 50 -4.18 15.99 11.73
CA GLY A 50 -2.87 15.67 11.17
C GLY A 50 -2.87 15.84 9.64
N PRO A 51 -1.70 15.84 8.97
CA PRO A 51 -1.45 16.38 7.61
C PRO A 51 -2.22 15.73 6.44
N TRP A 52 -3.22 14.91 6.75
CA TRP A 52 -4.09 14.19 5.82
C TRP A 52 -5.56 14.63 5.93
N GLU A 53 -5.86 15.79 6.54
CA GLU A 53 -7.22 16.34 6.53
C GLU A 53 -7.65 16.70 5.09
N LYS A 54 -8.82 16.15 4.71
CA LYS A 54 -9.60 16.45 3.49
C LYS A 54 -8.76 16.99 2.34
N GLN A 55 -7.93 16.13 1.76
CA GLN A 55 -7.63 16.33 0.36
C GLN A 55 -8.91 15.98 -0.41
N SER A 56 -9.61 17.00 -0.92
CA SER A 56 -10.44 16.92 -2.12
C SER A 56 -9.58 16.56 -3.35
N ALA A 57 -8.69 15.58 -3.21
CA ALA A 57 -7.93 14.97 -4.29
C ALA A 57 -8.66 13.68 -4.66
N SER A 58 -9.72 13.83 -5.44
CA SER A 58 -10.33 12.75 -6.20
C SER A 58 -9.24 12.04 -7.02
N GLY A 59 -8.88 10.82 -6.66
CA GLY A 59 -8.16 9.95 -7.58
C GLY A 59 -9.14 9.12 -8.40
N THR A 60 -8.83 8.90 -9.67
CA THR A 60 -9.70 8.23 -10.65
C THR A 60 -9.89 6.76 -10.28
N ALA A 61 -11.12 6.29 -10.13
CA ALA A 61 -11.39 4.85 -10.00
C ALA A 61 -10.75 4.07 -11.18
N CYS A 62 -10.65 2.74 -11.08
CA CYS A 62 -10.18 1.98 -12.24
C CYS A 62 -11.05 2.29 -13.48
N LEU A 63 -10.51 2.29 -14.69
CA LEU A 63 -11.20 2.70 -15.91
C LEU A 63 -12.49 1.88 -16.09
N SER A 64 -12.44 0.59 -15.74
CA SER A 64 -13.59 -0.33 -15.69
C SER A 64 -14.62 0.02 -14.61
N CYS A 65 -14.16 0.55 -13.47
CA CYS A 65 -15.00 1.00 -12.35
C CYS A 65 -15.72 2.31 -12.70
N THR A 66 -15.03 3.20 -13.40
CA THR A 66 -15.58 4.49 -13.81
C THR A 66 -16.58 4.32 -14.95
N ALA A 67 -16.50 3.27 -15.78
CA ALA A 67 -17.45 3.01 -16.87
C ALA A 67 -17.83 4.29 -17.68
N GLY A 68 -16.87 5.19 -17.92
CA GLY A 68 -17.08 6.48 -18.61
C GLY A 68 -17.56 7.65 -17.74
N THR A 69 -17.66 7.52 -16.42
CA THR A 69 -18.10 8.55 -15.47
C THR A 69 -17.08 8.81 -14.36
N ALA A 70 -16.85 10.08 -14.06
CA ALA A 70 -15.97 10.49 -12.97
C ALA A 70 -16.63 10.18 -11.63
N VAL A 71 -16.23 9.10 -10.98
CA VAL A 71 -16.68 8.76 -9.62
C VAL A 71 -15.67 9.29 -8.61
N THR A 72 -16.15 10.08 -7.64
CA THR A 72 -15.35 10.49 -6.48
C THR A 72 -14.99 9.25 -5.67
N THR A 73 -13.74 8.79 -5.74
CA THR A 73 -13.28 7.60 -5.00
C THR A 73 -12.23 7.94 -3.95
N TYR A 74 -12.09 7.01 -2.99
CA TYR A 74 -11.19 7.07 -1.84
C TYR A 74 -9.73 7.35 -2.24
N PRO A 75 -8.95 7.98 -1.33
CA PRO A 75 -7.57 8.36 -1.61
C PRO A 75 -6.72 7.16 -2.06
N HIS A 76 -6.27 7.20 -3.32
CA HIS A 76 -5.40 6.20 -3.99
C HIS A 76 -4.06 6.00 -3.28
N ILE A 77 -3.71 6.95 -2.41
CA ILE A 77 -2.63 6.87 -1.43
C ILE A 77 -2.71 5.59 -0.57
N ARG A 78 -3.88 4.93 -0.51
CA ARG A 78 -4.09 3.71 0.28
C ARG A 78 -4.04 2.41 -0.54
N PHE A 79 -4.21 2.47 -1.87
CA PHE A 79 -4.47 1.27 -2.69
C PHE A 79 -3.80 1.34 -4.06
N THR A 80 -2.94 0.39 -4.37
CA THR A 80 -2.28 0.27 -5.68
C THR A 80 -3.03 -0.61 -6.66
N PHE A 81 -4.06 -1.31 -6.20
CA PHE A 81 -4.89 -2.18 -7.04
C PHE A 81 -6.38 -1.97 -6.78
N CYS A 82 -7.16 -2.01 -7.85
CA CYS A 82 -8.59 -2.27 -7.80
C CYS A 82 -8.82 -3.78 -7.75
N ARG A 83 -9.24 -4.27 -6.59
CA ARG A 83 -9.58 -5.69 -6.39
C ARG A 83 -10.78 -6.15 -7.22
N ARG A 84 -11.75 -5.27 -7.46
CA ARG A 84 -12.98 -5.61 -8.20
C ARG A 84 -12.70 -5.97 -9.66
N HIS A 85 -11.76 -5.28 -10.29
CA HIS A 85 -11.49 -5.42 -11.73
C HIS A 85 -10.07 -5.87 -12.06
N GLY A 86 -9.25 -6.21 -11.05
CA GLY A 86 -7.86 -6.64 -11.26
C GLY A 86 -7.04 -5.59 -12.00
N GLN A 87 -7.15 -4.32 -11.61
CA GLN A 87 -6.46 -3.22 -12.29
C GLN A 87 -5.42 -2.61 -11.35
N TRP A 88 -4.20 -2.43 -11.85
CA TRP A 88 -3.23 -1.55 -11.22
C TRP A 88 -3.71 -0.10 -11.32
N LEU A 89 -3.67 0.59 -10.18
CA LEU A 89 -4.05 1.99 -10.04
C LEU A 89 -2.76 2.81 -9.99
N GLY A 90 -2.39 3.39 -11.13
CA GLY A 90 -1.20 4.24 -11.29
C GLY A 90 -1.47 5.37 -12.28
N LYS A 91 -0.41 6.12 -12.65
CA LYS A 91 -0.50 7.12 -13.74
C LYS A 91 -1.05 6.52 -15.03
N ILE A 92 -0.67 5.28 -15.31
CA ILE A 92 -1.21 4.45 -16.37
C ILE A 92 -1.86 3.24 -15.70
N GLN A 93 -3.12 2.98 -16.01
CA GLN A 93 -3.81 1.80 -15.52
C GLN A 93 -3.49 0.59 -16.38
N ARG A 94 -3.25 -0.54 -15.74
CA ARG A 94 -2.93 -1.82 -16.39
C ARG A 94 -3.74 -2.93 -15.76
N SER A 95 -4.24 -3.83 -16.62
CA SER A 95 -4.76 -5.11 -16.16
C SER A 95 -3.63 -5.88 -15.49
N ALA A 96 -3.87 -6.30 -14.25
CA ALA A 96 -2.92 -7.09 -13.50
C ALA A 96 -3.69 -8.19 -12.77
N VAL A 97 -3.32 -9.43 -13.04
CA VAL A 97 -3.90 -10.58 -12.32
C VAL A 97 -3.38 -10.52 -10.88
N LEU A 98 -4.27 -10.31 -9.92
CA LEU A 98 -3.99 -10.38 -8.49
C LEU A 98 -3.79 -11.83 -8.06
N ASP A 99 -2.65 -12.40 -8.43
CA ASP A 99 -2.23 -13.69 -7.89
C ASP A 99 -1.87 -13.59 -6.40
N ALA A 100 -1.52 -14.73 -5.80
CA ALA A 100 -1.29 -14.85 -4.36
C ALA A 100 -0.21 -13.89 -3.83
N ASP A 101 0.87 -13.68 -4.59
CA ASP A 101 1.98 -12.82 -4.17
C ASP A 101 1.58 -11.34 -4.21
N LEU A 102 0.95 -10.90 -5.31
CA LEU A 102 0.45 -9.53 -5.43
C LEU A 102 -0.63 -9.25 -4.38
N TRP A 103 -1.50 -10.21 -4.12
CA TRP A 103 -2.51 -10.10 -3.06
C TRP A 103 -1.87 -9.95 -1.69
N LYS A 104 -0.86 -10.76 -1.37
CA LYS A 104 -0.13 -10.70 -0.09
C LYS A 104 0.60 -9.38 0.08
N ALA A 105 1.29 -8.92 -0.97
CA ALA A 105 1.99 -7.64 -0.99
C ALA A 105 1.01 -6.48 -0.82
N GLU A 106 -0.12 -6.51 -1.53
CA GLU A 106 -1.14 -5.48 -1.45
C GLU A 106 -1.77 -5.41 -0.06
N ARG A 107 -2.07 -6.55 0.55
CA ARG A 107 -2.57 -6.60 1.93
C ARG A 107 -1.55 -6.04 2.92
N ALA A 108 -0.28 -6.40 2.77
CA ALA A 108 0.79 -5.90 3.62
C ALA A 108 0.95 -4.37 3.49
N LEU A 109 0.96 -3.84 2.26
CA LEU A 109 1.00 -2.40 2.03
C LEU A 109 -0.18 -1.69 2.69
N ARG A 110 -1.41 -2.20 2.52
CA ARG A 110 -2.59 -1.64 3.19
C ARG A 110 -2.43 -1.59 4.70
N CYS A 111 -1.88 -2.64 5.31
CA CYS A 111 -1.62 -2.67 6.74
C CYS A 111 -0.59 -1.63 7.18
N MET A 112 0.47 -1.41 6.40
CA MET A 112 1.52 -0.42 6.71
C MET A 112 1.06 1.03 6.49
N VAL A 113 0.31 1.29 5.42
CA VAL A 113 -0.29 2.62 5.19
C VAL A 113 -1.28 2.94 6.31
N ARG A 114 -2.07 1.95 6.75
CA ARG A 114 -3.00 2.11 7.86
C ARG A 114 -2.32 2.50 9.17
N SER A 115 -1.13 1.98 9.46
CA SER A 115 -0.41 2.29 10.70
C SER A 115 0.27 3.66 10.67
N GLY A 116 0.24 4.38 9.55
CA GLY A 116 0.75 5.74 9.43
C GLY A 116 2.27 5.83 9.22
N TYR A 117 2.99 4.70 9.18
CA TYR A 117 4.44 4.66 9.01
C TYR A 117 4.90 4.75 7.54
N VAL A 118 3.97 4.71 6.58
CA VAL A 118 4.27 4.78 5.15
C VAL A 118 3.59 6.01 4.56
N THR A 119 4.40 6.96 4.10
CA THR A 119 3.93 8.05 3.23
C THR A 119 4.03 7.68 1.76
N ARG A 120 3.40 8.48 0.90
CA ARG A 120 3.50 8.31 -0.55
C ARG A 120 4.94 8.47 -1.03
N GLU A 121 5.63 9.47 -0.51
CA GLU A 121 7.01 9.81 -0.85
C GLU A 121 7.95 8.66 -0.50
N LEU A 122 7.75 8.04 0.67
CA LEU A 122 8.52 6.86 1.06
C LEU A 122 8.24 5.67 0.15
N TYR A 123 6.98 5.45 -0.23
CA TYR A 123 6.62 4.38 -1.18
C TYR A 123 7.21 4.61 -2.58
N GLU A 124 7.07 5.81 -3.16
CA GLU A 124 7.62 6.14 -4.47
C GLU A 124 9.15 6.04 -4.47
N GLY A 125 9.82 6.59 -3.44
CA GLY A 125 11.27 6.47 -3.32
C GLY A 125 11.75 5.02 -3.14
N THR A 126 11.02 4.21 -2.35
CA THR A 126 11.32 2.78 -2.20
C THR A 126 11.15 2.04 -3.53
N TRP A 127 10.10 2.38 -4.29
CA TRP A 127 9.89 1.85 -5.63
C TRP A 127 11.06 2.19 -6.56
N ASP A 128 11.47 3.45 -6.63
CA ASP A 128 12.59 3.87 -7.47
C ASP A 128 13.89 3.14 -7.05
N ALA A 129 14.16 3.02 -5.75
CA ALA A 129 15.34 2.30 -5.25
C ALA A 129 15.33 0.80 -5.65
N VAL A 130 14.19 0.12 -5.55
CA VAL A 130 14.05 -1.29 -5.95
C VAL A 130 14.15 -1.45 -7.46
N ARG A 131 13.54 -0.55 -8.23
CA ARG A 131 13.63 -0.53 -9.70
C ARG A 131 15.08 -0.37 -10.13
N ASP A 132 15.75 0.67 -9.65
CA ASP A 132 17.11 0.99 -10.04
C ASP A 132 18.06 -0.15 -9.63
N HIS A 133 17.87 -0.73 -8.44
CA HIS A 133 18.59 -1.95 -8.02
C HIS A 133 18.41 -3.09 -9.03
N ALA A 134 17.16 -3.42 -9.39
CA ALA A 134 16.89 -4.50 -10.34
C ALA A 134 17.56 -4.27 -11.70
N TYR A 135 17.50 -3.06 -12.25
CA TYR A 135 18.14 -2.78 -13.54
C TYR A 135 19.67 -2.69 -13.45
N MET A 136 20.25 -2.35 -12.29
CA MET A 136 21.71 -2.35 -12.10
C MET A 136 22.30 -3.76 -12.02
N ILE A 137 21.65 -4.69 -11.32
CA ILE A 137 22.15 -6.07 -11.13
C ILE A 137 21.98 -6.97 -12.37
N GLY A 138 21.27 -6.48 -13.39
CA GLY A 138 21.10 -7.17 -14.67
C GLY A 138 20.05 -8.29 -14.66
N GLU A 139 19.68 -8.72 -15.87
CA GLU A 139 18.53 -9.60 -16.12
C GLU A 139 18.64 -10.97 -15.45
N THR A 140 19.85 -11.49 -15.27
CA THR A 140 20.10 -12.79 -14.64
C THR A 140 19.70 -12.84 -13.17
N ALA A 141 19.72 -11.69 -12.49
CA ALA A 141 19.35 -11.57 -11.08
C ALA A 141 17.92 -11.01 -10.89
N TRP A 142 17.17 -10.82 -11.98
CA TRP A 142 15.81 -10.31 -11.88
C TRP A 142 14.86 -11.30 -11.22
N PRO A 143 13.93 -10.81 -10.39
CA PRO A 143 12.80 -11.61 -9.95
C PRO A 143 12.06 -12.22 -11.14
N GLU A 144 11.64 -13.47 -10.99
CA GLU A 144 10.93 -14.24 -12.03
C GLU A 144 9.73 -13.49 -12.62
N ARG A 145 9.02 -12.69 -11.81
CA ARG A 145 7.90 -11.87 -12.28
C ARG A 145 8.34 -10.75 -13.22
N LEU A 146 9.46 -10.10 -12.95
CA LEU A 146 10.01 -9.06 -13.82
C LEU A 146 10.50 -9.65 -15.13
N ARG A 147 11.19 -10.79 -15.09
CA ARG A 147 11.60 -11.53 -16.31
C ARG A 147 10.38 -11.87 -17.19
N ARG A 148 9.37 -12.53 -16.62
CA ARG A 148 8.13 -12.84 -17.37
C ARG A 148 7.38 -11.62 -17.87
N ALA A 149 7.32 -10.54 -17.09
CA ALA A 149 6.68 -9.31 -17.53
C ALA A 149 7.42 -8.68 -18.71
N ARG A 150 8.76 -8.72 -18.70
CA ARG A 150 9.61 -8.21 -19.78
C ARG A 150 9.35 -8.91 -21.11
N ASP A 151 9.10 -10.22 -21.06
CA ASP A 151 8.81 -11.03 -22.25
C ASP A 151 7.43 -10.76 -22.87
N LEU A 152 6.56 -10.01 -22.18
CA LEU A 152 5.24 -9.68 -22.70
C LEU A 152 5.31 -8.62 -23.82
N PRO A 153 4.51 -8.78 -24.89
CA PRO A 153 4.37 -7.75 -25.90
C PRO A 153 3.91 -6.42 -25.28
N LYS A 154 4.50 -5.30 -25.73
CA LYS A 154 4.18 -3.93 -25.28
C LYS A 154 4.53 -3.62 -23.81
N PHE A 155 5.51 -4.33 -23.25
CA PHE A 155 6.06 -3.97 -21.95
C PHE A 155 6.49 -2.50 -21.90
N THR A 156 6.00 -1.79 -20.89
CA THR A 156 6.21 -0.36 -20.65
C THR A 156 7.01 -0.17 -19.35
N VAL A 157 8.26 0.27 -19.47
CA VAL A 157 9.10 0.66 -18.33
C VAL A 157 8.41 1.75 -17.50
N GLY A 158 8.52 1.66 -16.17
CA GLY A 158 7.84 2.52 -15.21
C GLY A 158 6.37 2.14 -14.90
N THR A 159 5.77 1.26 -15.69
CA THR A 159 4.39 0.78 -15.47
C THR A 159 4.34 -0.72 -15.24
N ASP A 160 4.84 -1.51 -16.18
CA ASP A 160 4.73 -2.98 -16.11
C ASP A 160 5.80 -3.57 -15.18
N ASP A 161 7.02 -3.00 -15.16
CA ASP A 161 8.02 -3.30 -14.12
C ASP A 161 7.51 -2.95 -12.73
N ARG A 162 6.73 -1.88 -12.60
CA ARG A 162 6.17 -1.46 -11.31
C ARG A 162 5.19 -2.46 -10.74
N VAL A 163 4.34 -3.04 -11.59
CA VAL A 163 3.48 -4.16 -11.20
C VAL A 163 4.35 -5.39 -10.88
N ALA A 164 5.36 -5.66 -11.70
CA ALA A 164 6.20 -6.85 -11.56
C ALA A 164 7.12 -6.85 -10.33
N LEU A 165 7.57 -5.68 -9.89
CA LEU A 165 8.44 -5.49 -8.73
C LEU A 165 7.66 -5.05 -7.49
N PHE A 166 6.32 -4.99 -7.57
CA PHE A 166 5.50 -4.58 -6.43
C PHE A 166 5.73 -5.44 -5.17
N PRO A 167 5.84 -6.79 -5.24
CA PRO A 167 6.16 -7.59 -4.07
C PRO A 167 7.49 -7.19 -3.41
N GLN A 168 8.55 -7.03 -4.20
CA GLN A 168 9.88 -6.62 -3.74
C GLN A 168 9.85 -5.21 -3.14
N THR A 169 9.09 -4.30 -3.75
CA THR A 169 8.86 -2.95 -3.24
C THR A 169 8.22 -2.97 -1.86
N VAL A 170 7.18 -3.81 -1.67
CA VAL A 170 6.51 -3.96 -0.37
C VAL A 170 7.42 -4.62 0.67
N LEU A 171 8.25 -5.58 0.27
CA LEU A 171 9.26 -6.19 1.16
C LEU A 171 10.30 -5.17 1.62
N ALA A 172 10.86 -4.40 0.69
CA ALA A 172 11.79 -3.31 0.98
C ALA A 172 11.16 -2.26 1.89
N LEU A 173 9.92 -1.85 1.58
CA LEU A 173 9.18 -0.89 2.37
C LEU A 173 8.97 -1.39 3.79
N ARG A 174 8.56 -2.65 3.96
CA ARG A 174 8.39 -3.28 5.27
C ARG A 174 9.70 -3.33 6.05
N ALA A 175 10.83 -3.53 5.38
CA ALA A 175 12.14 -3.52 6.02
C ALA A 175 12.44 -2.11 6.59
N VAL A 176 12.26 -1.05 5.79
CA VAL A 176 12.57 0.33 6.22
C VAL A 176 11.58 0.91 7.21
N THR A 177 10.32 0.47 7.21
CA THR A 177 9.29 0.96 8.16
C THR A 177 9.23 0.16 9.46
N ARG A 178 10.25 -0.62 9.80
CA ARG A 178 10.33 -1.28 11.11
C ARG A 178 10.42 -0.20 12.21
N PRO A 179 9.61 -0.27 13.27
CA PRO A 179 9.60 0.78 14.32
C PRO A 179 10.98 1.09 14.89
N GLN A 180 11.80 0.07 15.12
CA GLN A 180 13.17 0.22 15.61
C GLN A 180 14.06 1.04 14.65
N LEU A 181 13.93 0.86 13.33
CA LEU A 181 14.73 1.60 12.36
C LEU A 181 14.31 3.07 12.29
N VAL A 182 13.01 3.35 12.39
CA VAL A 182 12.48 4.72 12.44
C VAL A 182 13.03 5.45 13.67
N ILE A 183 13.03 4.80 14.84
CA ILE A 183 13.59 5.36 16.08
C ILE A 183 15.09 5.62 15.91
N TRP A 184 15.85 4.65 15.41
CA TRP A 184 17.29 4.80 15.20
C TRP A 184 17.64 5.86 14.17
N ALA A 185 16.88 5.99 13.09
CA ALA A 185 17.06 7.03 12.09
C ALA A 185 16.85 8.43 12.69
N GLY A 186 15.92 8.58 13.65
CA GLY A 186 15.74 9.82 14.42
C GLY A 186 16.91 10.16 15.35
N GLN A 187 17.74 9.17 15.73
CA GLN A 187 18.93 9.36 16.56
C GLN A 187 20.18 9.76 15.73
N GLY A 188 20.05 9.89 14.41
CA GLY A 188 21.09 10.37 13.52
C GLY A 188 22.27 9.41 13.33
N ALA A 189 23.48 9.96 13.16
CA ALA A 189 24.65 9.23 12.68
C ALA A 189 25.08 8.03 13.56
N ARG A 190 24.73 8.03 14.85
CA ARG A 190 25.18 7.02 15.83
C ARG A 190 24.64 5.62 15.56
N GLN A 191 23.50 5.48 14.89
CA GLN A 191 22.86 4.19 14.63
C GLN A 191 22.93 3.74 13.16
N ARG A 192 23.65 4.47 12.30
CA ARG A 192 23.73 4.14 10.86
C ARG A 192 24.22 2.73 10.59
N HIS A 193 25.24 2.29 11.32
CA HIS A 193 25.77 0.93 11.19
C HIS A 193 24.71 -0.12 11.52
N GLU A 194 23.94 0.10 12.59
CA GLU A 194 22.91 -0.83 13.03
C GLU A 194 21.72 -0.87 12.06
N ILE A 195 21.32 0.28 11.52
CA ILE A 195 20.32 0.38 10.45
C ILE A 195 20.78 -0.43 9.23
N ARG A 196 22.03 -0.24 8.78
CA ARG A 196 22.60 -0.99 7.64
C ARG A 196 22.61 -2.49 7.89
N ARG A 197 23.04 -2.92 9.08
CA ARG A 197 23.08 -4.33 9.46
C ARG A 197 21.70 -4.96 9.35
N VAL A 198 20.69 -4.35 9.97
CA VAL A 198 19.32 -4.85 9.94
C VAL A 198 18.73 -4.81 8.53
N LEU A 199 18.96 -3.75 7.75
CA LEU A 199 18.51 -3.70 6.37
C LEU A 199 19.17 -4.80 5.52
N THR A 200 20.46 -5.05 5.69
CA THR A 200 21.19 -6.11 4.98
C THR A 200 20.58 -7.48 5.26
N GLU A 201 20.27 -7.78 6.52
CA GLU A 201 19.61 -9.04 6.91
C GLU A 201 18.19 -9.17 6.33
N ASN A 202 17.45 -8.07 6.21
CA ASN A 202 16.07 -8.09 5.71
C ASN A 202 15.96 -8.07 4.18
N LEU A 203 17.05 -7.73 3.50
CA LEU A 203 17.12 -7.60 2.05
C LEU A 203 18.01 -8.69 1.44
N ASP A 204 18.15 -9.83 2.12
CA ASP A 204 18.92 -10.97 1.62
C ASP A 204 18.41 -11.44 0.24
N TRP A 205 17.11 -11.32 -0.02
CA TRP A 205 16.49 -11.61 -1.31
C TRP A 205 17.03 -10.75 -2.47
N ALA A 206 17.69 -9.62 -2.20
CA ALA A 206 18.23 -8.72 -3.21
C ALA A 206 19.62 -9.15 -3.76
N GLY A 207 20.14 -10.27 -3.28
CA GLY A 207 21.39 -10.90 -3.77
C GLY A 207 22.66 -10.23 -3.25
N ASP A 208 23.77 -10.48 -3.94
CA ASP A 208 25.11 -10.03 -3.53
C ASP A 208 25.26 -8.50 -3.58
N ASP A 209 24.64 -7.86 -4.56
CA ASP A 209 24.67 -6.41 -4.75
C ASP A 209 23.67 -5.65 -3.87
N ARG A 210 22.99 -6.31 -2.93
CA ARG A 210 21.99 -5.70 -2.03
C ARG A 210 22.50 -4.47 -1.27
N TRP A 211 23.81 -4.32 -1.13
CA TRP A 211 24.44 -3.17 -0.48
C TRP A 211 24.04 -1.84 -1.16
N LEU A 212 23.80 -1.82 -2.48
CA LEU A 212 23.29 -0.67 -3.22
C LEU A 212 21.88 -0.30 -2.75
N LEU A 213 20.99 -1.29 -2.69
CA LEU A 213 19.62 -1.11 -2.22
C LEU A 213 19.60 -0.66 -0.74
N VAL A 214 20.42 -1.27 0.12
CA VAL A 214 20.56 -0.90 1.53
C VAL A 214 20.95 0.57 1.69
N ASN A 215 21.93 1.05 0.91
CA ASN A 215 22.37 2.44 0.96
C ASN A 215 21.26 3.41 0.56
N ASN A 216 20.55 3.13 -0.54
CA ASN A 216 19.45 3.97 -1.01
C ASN A 216 18.29 4.00 0.01
N LEU A 217 17.93 2.84 0.55
CA LEU A 217 16.84 2.72 1.53
C LEU A 217 17.17 3.39 2.86
N GLN A 218 18.42 3.33 3.32
CA GLN A 218 18.85 4.09 4.49
C GLN A 218 18.73 5.60 4.25
N ALA A 219 19.21 6.10 3.11
CA ALA A 219 19.13 7.52 2.78
C ALA A 219 17.67 8.01 2.72
N LEU A 220 16.78 7.20 2.12
CA LEU A 220 15.34 7.45 2.08
C LEU A 220 14.72 7.48 3.47
N LEU A 221 15.07 6.55 4.35
CA LEU A 221 14.59 6.52 5.73
C LEU A 221 15.05 7.76 6.52
N GLU A 222 16.33 8.15 6.41
CA GLU A 222 16.87 9.34 7.07
C GLU A 222 16.22 10.63 6.55
N ALA A 223 15.91 10.72 5.26
CA ALA A 223 15.16 11.84 4.68
C ALA A 223 13.70 11.85 5.16
N HIS A 224 13.05 10.69 5.20
CA HIS A 224 11.67 10.55 5.61
C HIS A 224 11.49 10.97 7.08
N VAL A 225 12.30 10.46 8.00
CA VAL A 225 12.20 10.83 9.43
C VAL A 225 12.42 12.33 9.64
N ARG A 226 13.37 12.95 8.92
CA ARG A 226 13.57 14.41 8.98
C ARG A 226 12.40 15.24 8.46
N SER A 227 11.62 14.70 7.52
CA SER A 227 10.44 15.39 6.96
C SER A 227 9.19 15.31 7.84
N VAL A 228 9.16 14.36 8.78
CA VAL A 228 8.00 14.09 9.66
C VAL A 228 8.23 14.56 11.09
N ALA A 229 9.48 14.79 11.50
CA ALA A 229 9.86 15.40 12.77
C ALA A 229 9.63 16.92 12.77
#